data_AF-A0A2V5TMX5-F1
#
_entry.id   AF-A0A2V5TMX5-F1
#
_cell.length_a   1.000
_cell.length_b   1.000
_cell.length_c   1.000
_cell.angle_alpha   90.00
_cell.angle_beta   90.00
_cell.angle_gamma   90.00
#
_symmetry.space_group_name_H-M   'P 1'
#
loop_
_entity.id
_entity.type
_entity.pdbx_description
1 polymer ?
#
loop_
_entity_poly.entity_id
_entity_poly.type
_entity_poly.pdbx_seq_one_letter_code
_entity_poly.pdbx_strand_id
1 'polypeptide(L)'
;KHVIDGVEREVIVHRKGATPAGQGVLGIIPGSMASPGFVVSGKGNPESLDSASHGAGRAMSRKAANEKFNWKDVNHFLKQQGVTLISAGLDEVPMAYKNIREVMAAQNDLVTVLGQFDPKLVKMAPSGERPED
;
A
#
# COMPACT_ATOMS: atom_id res chain seq x y z
N LYS A 1 -24.10 9.06 -0.34
CA LYS A 1 -24.32 10.49 -0.63
C LYS A 1 -23.16 11.27 -0.04
N HIS A 2 -22.68 12.31 -0.69
CA HIS A 2 -21.56 13.12 -0.22
C HIS A 2 -21.89 14.62 -0.38
N VAL A 3 -21.31 15.46 0.48
CA VAL A 3 -21.41 16.91 0.37
C VAL A 3 -20.35 17.41 -0.60
N ILE A 4 -20.77 17.97 -1.73
CA ILE A 4 -19.89 18.55 -2.76
C ILE A 4 -20.26 20.02 -2.90
N ASP A 5 -19.29 20.91 -2.68
CA ASP A 5 -19.48 22.37 -2.67
C ASP A 5 -20.64 22.82 -1.76
N GLY A 6 -20.77 22.18 -0.59
CA GLY A 6 -21.82 22.49 0.40
C GLY A 6 -23.20 21.88 0.12
N VAL A 7 -23.36 21.08 -0.94
CA VAL A 7 -24.65 20.46 -1.30
C VAL A 7 -24.56 18.94 -1.24
N GLU A 8 -25.51 18.29 -0.56
CA GLU A 8 -25.62 16.82 -0.57
C GLU A 8 -26.00 16.31 -1.96
N ARG A 9 -25.19 15.39 -2.50
CA ARG A 9 -25.43 14.75 -3.81
C ARG A 9 -25.27 13.24 -3.72
N GLU A 10 -26.04 12.55 -4.55
CA GLU A 10 -25.76 11.16 -4.91
C GLU A 10 -24.71 11.13 -6.02
N VAL A 11 -23.64 10.35 -5.82
CA VAL A 11 -22.49 10.32 -6.71
C VAL A 11 -21.94 8.90 -6.82
N ILE A 12 -21.23 8.62 -7.90
CA ILE A 12 -20.48 7.37 -8.09
C ILE A 12 -19.02 7.61 -7.72
N VAL A 13 -18.58 7.04 -6.61
CA VAL A 13 -17.19 7.19 -6.14
C VAL A 13 -16.30 6.12 -6.77
N HIS A 14 -15.39 6.54 -7.65
CA HIS A 14 -14.38 5.68 -8.25
C HIS A 14 -13.10 5.74 -7.42
N ARG A 15 -12.56 4.58 -7.03
CA ARG A 15 -11.30 4.47 -6.25
C ARG A 15 -10.26 3.70 -7.06
N LYS A 16 -9.13 4.36 -7.36
CA LYS A 16 -7.97 3.71 -7.99
C LYS A 16 -6.74 3.91 -7.10
N GLY A 17 -6.24 2.83 -6.50
CA GLY A 17 -5.17 2.93 -5.48
C GLY A 17 -5.64 3.57 -4.17
N ALA A 18 -6.95 3.53 -3.90
CA ALA A 18 -7.58 4.02 -2.69
C ALA A 18 -8.56 2.98 -2.15
N THR A 19 -8.82 3.00 -0.84
CA THR A 19 -9.73 2.09 -0.15
C THR A 19 -10.84 2.88 0.57
N PRO A 20 -12.05 2.33 0.77
CA PRO A 20 -13.06 2.95 1.61
C PRO A 20 -12.55 3.17 3.04
N ALA A 21 -12.86 4.34 3.61
CA ALA A 21 -12.46 4.79 4.94
C ALA A 21 -13.58 5.59 5.63
N GLY A 22 -14.84 5.18 5.41
CA GLY A 22 -15.98 5.68 6.16
C GLY A 22 -15.82 5.45 7.67
N GLN A 23 -16.53 6.22 8.49
CA GLN A 23 -16.42 6.13 9.94
C GLN A 23 -16.60 4.67 10.42
N GLY A 24 -15.57 4.14 11.09
CA GLY A 24 -15.58 2.78 11.62
C GLY A 24 -15.27 1.67 10.61
N VAL A 25 -15.23 1.96 9.30
CA VAL A 25 -14.95 0.96 8.25
C VAL A 25 -13.54 0.42 8.42
N LEU A 26 -13.41 -0.90 8.53
CA LEU A 26 -12.12 -1.56 8.65
C LEU A 26 -11.41 -1.66 7.30
N GLY A 27 -10.10 -1.49 7.31
CA GLY A 27 -9.26 -1.58 6.11
C GLY A 27 -7.86 -2.10 6.42
N ILE A 28 -7.15 -2.46 5.35
CA ILE A 28 -5.74 -2.85 5.39
C ILE A 28 -4.97 -1.94 4.43
N ILE A 29 -3.85 -1.40 4.91
CA ILE A 29 -2.92 -0.60 4.10
C ILE A 29 -1.57 -1.32 4.13
N PRO A 30 -1.23 -2.13 3.11
CA PRO A 30 0.05 -2.81 3.05
C PRO A 30 1.16 -1.84 2.65
N GLY A 31 2.34 -2.04 3.25
CA GLY A 31 3.58 -1.40 2.84
C GLY A 31 4.20 -2.12 1.64
N SER A 32 5.21 -2.92 1.90
CA SER A 32 5.97 -3.69 0.91
C SER A 32 6.45 -4.98 1.53
N MET A 33 7.15 -5.83 0.76
CA MET A 33 7.64 -7.11 1.27
C MET A 33 8.60 -7.02 2.48
N ALA A 34 9.09 -5.82 2.82
CA ALA A 34 9.97 -5.59 3.97
C ALA A 34 9.59 -4.38 4.83
N SER A 35 8.40 -3.79 4.61
CA SER A 35 7.90 -2.67 5.42
C SER A 35 6.54 -3.03 6.01
N PRO A 36 6.16 -2.43 7.15
CA PRO A 36 4.94 -2.81 7.84
C PRO A 36 3.69 -2.60 6.98
N GLY A 37 2.69 -3.44 7.20
CA GLY A 37 1.31 -3.13 6.85
C GLY A 37 0.50 -2.72 8.09
N PHE A 38 -0.64 -2.07 7.86
CA PHE A 38 -1.47 -1.53 8.92
C PHE A 38 -2.91 -2.01 8.79
N VAL A 39 -3.50 -2.41 9.92
CA VAL A 39 -4.94 -2.55 10.07
C VAL A 39 -5.47 -1.21 10.56
N VAL A 40 -6.49 -0.69 9.89
CA VAL A 40 -7.02 0.65 10.14
C VAL A 40 -8.53 0.67 10.27
N SER A 41 -9.04 1.72 10.90
CA SER A 41 -10.46 2.08 10.89
C SER A 41 -10.61 3.48 10.28
N GLY A 42 -11.54 3.63 9.35
CA GLY A 42 -11.83 4.91 8.71
C GLY A 42 -12.41 5.95 9.67
N LYS A 43 -12.06 7.21 9.44
CA LYS A 43 -12.57 8.37 10.18
C LYS A 43 -13.74 9.07 9.49
N GLY A 44 -14.14 8.61 8.30
CA GLY A 44 -15.24 9.20 7.54
C GLY A 44 -15.00 10.66 7.18
N ASN A 45 -13.78 11.00 6.72
CA ASN A 45 -13.49 12.35 6.28
C ASN A 45 -14.27 12.67 4.99
N PRO A 46 -15.21 13.64 5.00
CA PRO A 46 -16.00 13.98 3.83
C PRO A 46 -15.15 14.56 2.68
N GLU A 47 -14.05 15.26 2.99
CA GLU A 47 -13.15 15.85 1.98
C GLU A 47 -12.44 14.78 1.15
N SER A 48 -12.26 13.57 1.70
CA SER A 48 -11.70 12.42 0.99
C SER A 48 -12.76 11.50 0.37
N LEU A 49 -14.04 11.90 0.38
CA LEU A 49 -15.17 11.04 0.01
C LEU A 49 -15.13 9.70 0.76
N ASP A 50 -14.86 9.77 2.06
CA ASP A 50 -14.74 8.60 2.94
C ASP A 50 -13.73 7.58 2.37
N SER A 51 -12.54 8.04 1.99
CA SER A 51 -11.50 7.20 1.38
C SER A 51 -10.12 7.44 2.01
N ALA A 52 -9.25 6.45 1.85
CA ALA A 52 -7.85 6.48 2.29
C ALA A 52 -6.93 5.82 1.27
N SER A 53 -5.61 5.90 1.47
CA SER A 53 -4.65 5.23 0.57
C SER A 53 -4.85 3.71 0.61
N HIS A 54 -4.67 3.03 -0.51
CA HIS A 54 -4.71 1.57 -0.53
C HIS A 54 -3.41 0.94 -0.02
N GLY A 55 -2.26 1.60 -0.15
CA GLY A 55 -0.95 1.06 0.22
C GLY A 55 0.17 2.09 0.00
N ALA A 56 1.43 1.66 0.10
CA ALA A 56 2.58 2.56 -0.05
C ALA A 56 2.63 3.27 -1.43
N GLY A 57 2.23 2.56 -2.48
CA GLY A 57 2.35 3.04 -3.86
C GLY A 57 3.79 3.04 -4.37
N ARG A 58 3.95 2.96 -5.69
CA ARG A 58 5.28 2.86 -6.31
C ARG A 58 6.00 4.20 -6.30
N ALA A 59 7.31 4.16 -6.05
CA ALA A 59 8.23 5.28 -6.20
C ALA A 59 8.95 5.28 -7.56
N MET A 60 8.97 4.13 -8.26
CA MET A 60 9.54 4.01 -9.60
C MET A 60 8.79 2.99 -10.48
N SER A 61 9.00 3.10 -11.80
CA SER A 61 8.41 2.17 -12.78
C SER A 61 8.96 0.75 -12.61
N ARG A 62 8.22 -0.25 -13.10
CA ARG A 62 8.66 -1.65 -13.09
C ARG A 62 9.96 -1.84 -13.87
N LYS A 63 10.06 -1.19 -15.05
CA LYS A 63 11.26 -1.21 -15.89
C LYS A 63 12.47 -0.65 -15.14
N ALA A 64 12.34 0.52 -14.51
CA ALA A 64 13.44 1.13 -13.76
C ALA A 64 13.87 0.25 -12.57
N ALA A 65 12.93 -0.41 -11.89
CA ALA A 65 13.25 -1.34 -10.81
C ALA A 65 14.04 -2.56 -11.31
N ASN A 66 13.60 -3.17 -12.41
CA ASN A 66 14.29 -4.32 -13.03
C ASN A 66 15.69 -3.98 -13.55
N GLU A 67 15.92 -2.74 -14.01
CA GLU A 67 17.22 -2.27 -14.47
C GLU A 67 18.16 -1.90 -13.32
N LYS A 68 17.61 -1.40 -12.20
CA LYS A 68 18.38 -0.86 -11.08
C LYS A 68 18.77 -1.92 -10.05
N PHE A 69 17.91 -2.91 -9.82
CA PHE A 69 18.08 -3.86 -8.71
C PHE A 69 18.49 -5.25 -9.21
N ASN A 70 19.18 -5.98 -8.35
CA ASN A 70 19.54 -7.37 -8.57
C ASN A 70 19.22 -8.21 -7.33
N TRP A 71 18.99 -9.50 -7.53
CA TRP A 71 18.58 -10.41 -6.46
C TRP A 71 19.63 -10.58 -5.36
N LYS A 72 20.92 -10.42 -5.67
CA LYS A 72 21.99 -10.58 -4.67
C LYS A 72 21.85 -9.52 -3.58
N ASP A 73 21.70 -8.26 -3.97
CA ASP A 73 21.58 -7.13 -3.05
C ASP A 73 20.22 -7.14 -2.34
N VAL A 74 19.14 -7.47 -3.06
CA VAL A 74 17.79 -7.58 -2.51
C VAL A 74 17.72 -8.69 -1.46
N ASN A 75 18.24 -9.88 -1.74
CA ASN A 75 18.23 -10.99 -0.78
C ASN A 75 19.10 -10.68 0.45
N HIS A 76 20.22 -9.97 0.27
CA HIS A 76 21.03 -9.51 1.40
C HIS A 76 20.23 -8.55 2.29
N PHE A 77 19.56 -7.56 1.69
CA PHE A 77 18.69 -6.62 2.39
C PHE A 77 17.56 -7.33 3.14
N LEU A 78 16.82 -8.23 2.47
CA LEU A 78 15.70 -8.97 3.09
C LEU A 78 16.16 -9.82 4.26
N LYS A 79 17.32 -10.46 4.14
CA LYS A 79 17.93 -11.23 5.24
C LYS A 79 18.25 -10.34 6.45
N GLN A 80 18.76 -9.13 6.23
CA GLN A 80 18.99 -8.16 7.31
C GLN A 80 17.69 -7.72 7.99
N GLN A 81 16.58 -7.66 7.26
CA GLN A 81 15.26 -7.36 7.81
C GLN A 81 14.56 -8.59 8.45
N GLY A 82 15.20 -9.77 8.40
CA GLY A 82 14.61 -11.01 8.90
C GLY A 82 13.39 -11.46 8.11
N VAL A 83 13.39 -11.20 6.79
CA VAL A 83 12.33 -11.60 5.85
C VAL A 83 12.83 -12.75 4.98
N THR A 84 12.06 -13.83 4.94
CA THR A 84 12.28 -14.97 4.05
C THR A 84 11.44 -14.80 2.78
N LEU A 85 12.12 -14.67 1.64
CA LEU A 85 11.48 -14.57 0.33
C LEU A 85 11.39 -15.96 -0.33
N ILE A 86 10.18 -16.35 -0.73
CA ILE A 86 9.90 -17.58 -1.48
C ILE A 86 9.90 -17.31 -2.99
N SER A 87 9.20 -16.25 -3.42
CA SER A 87 9.12 -15.81 -4.82
C SER A 87 8.67 -14.36 -4.91
N ALA A 88 9.20 -13.61 -5.88
CA ALA A 88 8.72 -12.29 -6.30
C ALA A 88 9.37 -11.88 -7.64
N GLY A 89 8.89 -10.80 -8.25
CA GLY A 89 9.59 -10.06 -9.29
C GLY A 89 10.55 -9.01 -8.73
N LEU A 90 11.60 -8.66 -9.48
CA LEU A 90 12.51 -7.55 -9.10
C LEU A 90 11.80 -6.19 -9.14
N ASP A 91 10.68 -6.10 -9.84
CA ASP A 91 9.85 -4.91 -9.89
C ASP A 91 9.03 -4.69 -8.62
N GLU A 92 8.93 -5.69 -7.74
CA GLU A 92 8.15 -5.65 -6.49
C GLU A 92 9.01 -5.42 -5.23
N VAL A 93 10.33 -5.26 -5.39
CA VAL A 93 11.25 -5.12 -4.27
C VAL A 93 10.93 -3.88 -3.40
N PRO A 94 11.25 -3.89 -2.09
CA PRO A 94 10.82 -2.81 -1.20
C PRO A 94 11.30 -1.42 -1.62
N MET A 95 12.45 -1.32 -2.31
CA MET A 95 13.00 -0.06 -2.80
C MET A 95 12.23 0.53 -3.98
N ALA A 96 11.34 -0.24 -4.62
CA ALA A 96 10.47 0.23 -5.69
C ALA A 96 9.24 0.99 -5.15
N TYR A 97 8.99 0.92 -3.85
CA TYR A 97 7.84 1.50 -3.16
C TYR A 97 8.21 2.75 -2.37
N LYS A 98 7.22 3.61 -2.13
CA LYS A 98 7.36 4.75 -1.21
C LYS A 98 7.47 4.27 0.24
N ASN A 99 7.92 5.15 1.12
CA ASN A 99 7.94 4.88 2.54
C ASN A 99 6.50 4.84 3.10
N ILE A 100 6.05 3.66 3.52
CA ILE A 100 4.69 3.49 4.05
C ILE A 100 4.43 4.36 5.30
N ARG A 101 5.44 4.63 6.13
CA ARG A 101 5.26 5.47 7.33
C ARG A 101 4.96 6.93 6.96
N GLU A 102 5.56 7.44 5.88
CA GLU A 102 5.25 8.78 5.35
C GLU A 102 3.83 8.81 4.78
N VAL A 103 3.43 7.77 4.04
CA VAL A 103 2.05 7.63 3.52
C VAL A 103 1.04 7.59 4.67
N MET A 104 1.31 6.86 5.75
CA MET A 104 0.45 6.82 6.94
C MET A 104 0.40 8.17 7.67
N ALA A 105 1.54 8.86 7.79
CA ALA A 105 1.60 10.18 8.41
C ALA A 105 0.77 11.23 7.64
N ALA A 106 0.77 11.15 6.30
CA ALA A 106 0.06 12.07 5.42
C ALA A 106 -1.47 11.89 5.38
N GLN A 107 -2.02 10.84 6.03
CA GLN A 107 -3.45 10.54 6.05
C GLN A 107 -3.96 10.33 7.48
N ASN A 108 -3.31 10.96 8.46
CA ASN A 108 -3.66 10.79 9.87
C ASN A 108 -5.10 11.24 10.20
N ASP A 109 -5.71 12.06 9.35
CA ASP A 109 -7.06 12.58 9.41
C ASP A 109 -8.08 11.63 8.74
N LEU A 110 -7.62 10.72 7.88
CA LEU A 110 -8.47 9.78 7.14
C LEU A 110 -8.70 8.47 7.89
N VAL A 111 -7.70 8.01 8.65
CA VAL A 111 -7.75 6.70 9.32
C VAL A 111 -7.15 6.70 10.73
N THR A 112 -7.62 5.80 11.56
CA THR A 112 -7.04 5.42 12.85
C THR A 112 -6.33 4.08 12.70
N VAL A 113 -5.06 3.99 13.11
CA VAL A 113 -4.32 2.73 13.12
C VAL A 113 -4.78 1.87 14.30
N LEU A 114 -5.23 0.66 13.99
CA LEU A 114 -5.64 -0.34 14.99
C LEU A 114 -4.53 -1.35 15.28
N GLY A 115 -3.67 -1.61 14.29
CA GLY A 115 -2.57 -2.56 14.44
C GLY A 115 -1.54 -2.44 13.32
N GLN A 116 -0.35 -2.95 13.59
CA GLN A 116 0.75 -3.06 12.63
C GLN A 116 1.12 -4.54 12.48
N PHE A 117 1.45 -4.97 11.26
CA PHE A 117 2.05 -6.28 11.01
C PHE A 117 3.31 -6.13 10.17
N ASP A 118 4.37 -6.82 10.59
CA ASP A 118 5.67 -6.80 9.92
C ASP A 118 5.89 -8.11 9.15
N PRO A 119 6.17 -8.05 7.83
CA PRO A 119 6.39 -9.24 7.03
C PRO A 119 7.54 -10.11 7.55
N LYS A 120 7.36 -11.44 7.51
CA LYS A 120 8.41 -12.43 7.82
C LYS A 120 8.58 -13.48 6.73
N LEU A 121 7.50 -13.81 6.03
CA LEU A 121 7.48 -14.73 4.90
C LEU A 121 6.75 -14.05 3.73
N VAL A 122 7.35 -14.08 2.55
CA VAL A 122 6.81 -13.42 1.35
C VAL A 122 6.78 -14.39 0.20
N LYS A 123 5.60 -14.54 -0.41
CA LYS A 123 5.37 -15.27 -1.65
C LYS A 123 4.52 -14.39 -2.56
N MET A 124 5.07 -14.01 -3.70
CA MET A 124 4.41 -13.21 -4.74
C MET A 124 4.56 -13.94 -6.09
N ALA A 125 3.79 -13.50 -7.09
CA ALA A 125 3.93 -14.02 -8.44
C ALA A 125 5.40 -13.89 -8.92
N PRO A 126 6.00 -14.95 -9.47
CA PRO A 126 7.33 -14.88 -10.06
C PRO A 126 7.36 -13.92 -11.25
N SER A 127 8.56 -13.40 -11.54
CA SER A 127 8.79 -12.54 -12.70
C SER A 127 8.36 -13.23 -14.00
N GLY A 128 7.54 -12.54 -14.81
CA GLY A 128 7.13 -12.99 -16.14
C GLY A 128 5.79 -13.73 -16.20
N GLU A 129 5.16 -14.03 -15.07
CA GLU A 129 3.74 -14.37 -15.07
C GLU A 129 2.91 -13.14 -15.45
N ARG A 130 1.94 -13.33 -16.34
CA ARG A 130 1.00 -12.25 -16.67
C ARG A 130 0.21 -11.92 -15.39
N PRO A 131 0.01 -10.63 -15.07
CA PRO A 131 -1.02 -10.26 -14.11
C PRO A 131 -2.33 -10.91 -14.54
N GLU A 132 -3.07 -11.49 -13.59
CA GLU A 132 -4.40 -12.09 -13.88
C GLU A 132 -5.48 -11.02 -14.15
N ASP A 133 -5.09 -9.74 -14.19
CA ASP A 133 -5.96 -8.59 -14.44
C ASP A 133 -5.86 -8.07 -15.89
#